data_AF-A0A7Y9SNX4-F1
#
_entry.id   AF-A0A7Y9SNX4-F1
#
_cell.length_a   1.000
_cell.length_b   1.000
_cell.length_c   1.000
_cell.angle_alpha   90.00
_cell.angle_beta   90.00
_cell.angle_gamma   90.00
#
_symmetry.space_group_name_H-M   'P 1'
#
loop_
_entity.id
_entity.type
_entity.pdbx_description
1 polymer ?
#
loop_
_entity_poly.entity_id
_entity_poly.type
_entity_poly.pdbx_seq_one_letter_code
_entity_poly.pdbx_strand_id
1 'polypeptide(L)'
;MLSLPRLLGRHLAKFLSKPRRHRSELPTSPPQLLQATLRKGDVLLVEGNSRFSTAIKYLSQSTWSHAALYIGDHLGTAADADAPTFCDVDINVGVRVVGLSEFAGLHTRICRPVGLGADEIDAVVDYMVSRVGNSYDLKNIFDLARYLIRTPPLPSSVKRRFLELGSGEPTKAICSTLLAQAFGAIRYPILPEIGSVPVSDAQDAEILHNRHYSLYLPRDFDVSPYFNVVKPRLQSGFDFHRLVWHGDADADADADVAQRQRVAQVA
;
A
#
# COMPACT_ATOMS: atom_id res chain seq x y z
N MET A 1 -23.45 -23.67 14.60
CA MET A 1 -24.35 -22.49 14.51
C MET A 1 -23.53 -21.22 14.69
N LEU A 2 -23.49 -20.33 13.70
CA LEU A 2 -22.79 -19.04 13.82
C LEU A 2 -23.57 -18.12 14.77
N SER A 3 -22.92 -17.59 15.80
CA SER A 3 -23.51 -16.62 16.74
C SER A 3 -23.97 -15.34 15.99
N LEU A 4 -25.14 -14.80 16.35
CA LEU A 4 -25.76 -13.60 15.75
C LEU A 4 -24.79 -12.41 15.52
N PRO A 5 -23.92 -12.02 16.48
CA PRO A 5 -22.90 -11.00 16.25
C PRO A 5 -21.88 -11.32 15.15
N ARG A 6 -21.52 -12.60 14.94
CA ARG A 6 -20.61 -13.00 13.85
C ARG A 6 -21.27 -12.86 12.48
N LEU A 7 -22.58 -13.12 12.39
CA LEU A 7 -23.37 -12.91 11.17
C LEU A 7 -23.47 -11.42 10.82
N LEU A 8 -23.79 -10.57 11.80
CA LEU A 8 -23.82 -9.12 11.64
C LEU A 8 -22.46 -8.55 11.21
N GLY A 9 -21.37 -9.02 11.85
CA GLY A 9 -20.01 -8.61 11.48
C GLY A 9 -19.65 -8.97 10.05
N ARG A 10 -20.01 -10.17 9.58
CA ARG A 10 -19.79 -10.59 8.19
C ARG A 10 -20.58 -9.76 7.18
N HIS A 11 -21.83 -9.44 7.49
CA HIS A 11 -22.63 -8.56 6.64
C HIS A 11 -22.04 -7.15 6.54
N LEU A 12 -21.57 -6.61 7.67
CA LEU A 12 -20.90 -5.31 7.71
C LEU A 12 -19.59 -5.33 6.93
N ALA A 13 -18.73 -6.34 7.14
CA ALA A 13 -17.48 -6.51 6.39
C ALA A 13 -17.71 -6.54 4.88
N LYS A 14 -18.69 -7.33 4.40
CA LYS A 14 -19.09 -7.38 2.99
C LYS A 14 -19.62 -6.04 2.48
N PHE A 15 -20.36 -5.30 3.30
CA PHE A 15 -20.86 -3.98 2.91
C PHE A 15 -19.72 -2.96 2.79
N LEU A 16 -18.74 -3.04 3.68
CA LEU A 16 -17.60 -2.13 3.72
C LEU A 16 -16.54 -2.42 2.67
N SER A 17 -16.37 -3.69 2.28
CA SER A 17 -15.45 -4.10 1.22
C SER A 17 -15.95 -3.77 -0.18
N LYS A 18 -17.25 -3.57 -0.37
CA LYS A 18 -17.81 -3.21 -1.69
C LYS A 18 -17.15 -1.93 -2.25
N PRO A 19 -16.60 -2.00 -3.49
CA PRO A 19 -16.06 -0.83 -4.19
C PRO A 19 -17.09 0.28 -4.30
N ARG A 20 -16.65 1.54 -4.17
CA ARG A 20 -17.49 2.69 -4.49
C ARG A 20 -17.46 2.92 -6.00
N ARG A 21 -18.58 3.41 -6.56
CA ARG A 21 -18.69 3.78 -7.99
C ARG A 21 -17.78 4.94 -8.40
N HIS A 22 -17.21 5.67 -7.45
CA HIS A 22 -16.36 6.82 -7.75
C HIS A 22 -14.95 6.35 -8.11
N ARG A 23 -14.47 6.83 -9.26
CA ARG A 23 -13.17 6.56 -9.88
C ARG A 23 -12.06 6.63 -8.83
N SER A 24 -11.28 5.56 -8.69
CA SER A 24 -9.89 5.69 -8.24
C SER A 24 -9.25 6.79 -9.08
N GLU A 25 -8.44 7.65 -8.48
CA GLU A 25 -7.55 8.49 -9.28
C GLU A 25 -6.79 7.59 -10.26
N LEU A 26 -6.52 8.11 -11.47
CA LEU A 26 -5.97 7.31 -12.57
C LEU A 26 -4.72 6.57 -12.10
N PRO A 27 -4.55 5.28 -12.44
CA PRO A 27 -3.36 4.52 -12.08
C PRO A 27 -2.11 5.26 -12.56
N THR A 28 -1.16 5.47 -11.67
CA THR A 28 0.04 6.27 -11.96
C THR A 28 1.02 5.55 -12.87
N SER A 29 0.95 4.22 -12.96
CA SER A 29 1.80 3.41 -13.83
C SER A 29 0.98 2.32 -14.53
N PRO A 30 1.27 1.99 -15.81
CA PRO A 30 0.71 0.81 -16.46
C PRO A 30 1.04 -0.47 -15.68
N PRO A 31 0.16 -1.50 -15.66
CA PRO A 31 0.39 -2.74 -14.93
C PRO A 31 1.71 -3.45 -15.29
N GLN A 32 2.08 -3.45 -16.58
CA GLN A 32 3.31 -4.08 -17.07
C GLN A 32 4.55 -3.39 -16.51
N LEU A 33 4.51 -2.05 -16.41
CA LEU A 33 5.61 -1.27 -15.85
C LEU A 33 5.75 -1.50 -14.35
N LEU A 34 4.61 -1.60 -13.65
CA LEU A 34 4.58 -1.95 -12.24
C LEU A 34 5.18 -3.34 -12.01
N GLN A 35 4.74 -4.35 -12.77
CA GLN A 35 5.25 -5.73 -12.70
C GLN A 35 6.76 -5.80 -12.93
N ALA A 36 7.26 -5.14 -13.97
CA ALA A 36 8.69 -5.13 -14.29
C ALA A 36 9.55 -4.41 -13.23
N THR A 37 8.95 -3.55 -12.39
CA THR A 37 9.66 -2.79 -11.36
C THR A 37 9.70 -3.51 -10.01
N LEU A 38 8.71 -4.37 -9.73
CA LEU A 38 8.55 -5.05 -8.45
C LEU A 38 9.71 -6.02 -8.16
N ARG A 39 10.10 -6.08 -6.89
CA ARG A 39 11.10 -7.01 -6.36
C ARG A 39 10.57 -7.69 -5.11
N LYS A 40 10.93 -8.96 -4.91
CA LYS A 40 10.54 -9.74 -3.72
C LYS A 40 10.87 -8.95 -2.44
N GLY A 41 9.92 -8.88 -1.52
CA GLY A 41 10.03 -8.08 -0.30
C GLY A 41 9.51 -6.64 -0.42
N ASP A 42 9.18 -6.16 -1.62
CA ASP A 42 8.53 -4.87 -1.80
C ASP A 42 7.14 -4.84 -1.13
N VAL A 43 6.84 -3.74 -0.44
CA VAL A 43 5.50 -3.43 0.07
C VAL A 43 4.79 -2.58 -0.97
N LEU A 44 3.68 -3.08 -1.51
CA LEU A 44 2.82 -2.33 -2.43
C LEU A 44 1.75 -1.59 -1.63
N LEU A 45 1.82 -0.26 -1.61
CA LEU A 45 0.75 0.59 -1.10
C LEU A 45 -0.30 0.78 -2.17
N VAL A 46 -1.56 0.69 -1.75
CA VAL A 46 -2.72 0.76 -2.64
C VAL A 46 -3.71 1.78 -2.13
N GLU A 47 -4.13 2.66 -3.03
CA GLU A 47 -5.27 3.51 -2.82
C GLU A 47 -6.56 2.72 -3.12
N GLY A 48 -7.10 2.08 -2.09
CA GLY A 48 -8.34 1.34 -2.20
C GLY A 48 -9.56 2.26 -2.42
N ASN A 49 -10.59 1.73 -3.08
CA ASN A 49 -11.82 2.44 -3.43
C ASN A 49 -13.05 1.95 -2.63
N SER A 50 -12.86 1.09 -1.64
CA SER A 50 -13.93 0.56 -0.80
C SER A 50 -14.41 1.59 0.25
N ARG A 51 -15.56 1.33 0.89
CA ARG A 51 -16.00 2.16 2.03
C ARG A 51 -15.00 2.06 3.19
N PHE A 52 -14.46 0.86 3.42
CA PHE A 52 -13.38 0.63 4.37
C PHE A 52 -12.17 1.54 4.07
N SER A 53 -11.78 1.61 2.80
CA SER A 53 -10.67 2.46 2.35
C SER A 53 -10.90 3.93 2.70
N THR A 54 -12.14 4.42 2.56
CA THR A 54 -12.47 5.82 2.91
C THR A 54 -12.20 6.13 4.38
N ALA A 55 -12.56 5.23 5.30
CA ALA A 55 -12.31 5.42 6.72
C ALA A 55 -10.80 5.40 7.04
N ILE A 56 -10.05 4.46 6.44
CA ILE A 56 -8.59 4.41 6.64
C ILE A 56 -7.93 5.69 6.12
N LYS A 57 -8.31 6.20 4.94
CA LYS A 57 -7.77 7.47 4.41
C LYS A 57 -8.05 8.64 5.34
N TYR A 58 -9.29 8.72 5.85
CA TYR A 58 -9.70 9.76 6.78
C TYR A 58 -8.91 9.69 8.09
N LEU A 59 -8.73 8.50 8.68
CA LEU A 59 -8.06 8.38 9.98
C LEU A 59 -6.54 8.53 9.88
N SER A 60 -5.95 8.00 8.80
CA SER A 60 -4.51 8.09 8.54
C SER A 60 -4.07 9.44 7.96
N GLN A 61 -5.01 10.25 7.47
CA GLN A 61 -4.73 11.47 6.71
C GLN A 61 -3.77 11.17 5.53
N SER A 62 -4.03 10.07 4.82
CA SER A 62 -3.27 9.60 3.67
C SER A 62 -4.19 9.05 2.59
N THR A 63 -3.73 9.03 1.34
CA THR A 63 -4.39 8.30 0.25
C THR A 63 -4.20 6.79 0.38
N TRP A 64 -3.11 6.33 1.02
CA TRP A 64 -2.82 4.92 1.21
C TRP A 64 -3.77 4.29 2.22
N SER A 65 -4.61 3.39 1.73
CA SER A 65 -5.62 2.72 2.55
C SER A 65 -5.39 1.23 2.73
N HIS A 66 -4.45 0.67 1.96
CA HIS A 66 -4.16 -0.75 1.93
C HIS A 66 -2.69 -1.00 1.59
N ALA A 67 -2.18 -2.16 1.97
CA ALA A 67 -0.81 -2.59 1.70
C ALA A 67 -0.74 -4.10 1.49
N ALA A 68 0.09 -4.57 0.56
CA ALA A 68 0.34 -5.99 0.31
C ALA A 68 1.85 -6.25 0.14
N LEU A 69 2.32 -7.45 0.47
CA LEU A 69 3.73 -7.84 0.25
C LEU A 69 3.87 -8.52 -1.12
N TYR A 70 4.82 -8.07 -1.94
CA TYR A 70 5.20 -8.80 -3.14
C TYR A 70 6.14 -9.95 -2.79
N ILE A 71 5.69 -11.17 -3.03
CA ILE A 71 6.40 -12.41 -2.69
C ILE A 71 7.13 -13.02 -3.89
N GLY A 72 6.95 -12.47 -5.09
CA GLY A 72 7.60 -12.95 -6.31
C GLY A 72 7.21 -14.38 -6.65
N ASP A 73 8.21 -15.22 -6.91
CA ASP A 73 8.11 -16.64 -7.25
C ASP A 73 8.21 -17.58 -6.04
N HIS A 74 8.00 -17.05 -4.83
CA HIS A 74 8.15 -17.82 -3.59
C HIS A 74 7.24 -19.05 -3.51
N LEU A 75 6.09 -19.04 -4.19
CA LEU A 75 5.17 -20.18 -4.27
C LEU A 75 5.45 -21.11 -5.47
N GLY A 76 6.56 -20.89 -6.16
CA GLY A 76 6.89 -21.51 -7.43
C GLY A 76 6.90 -20.51 -8.58
N THR A 77 7.42 -20.95 -9.73
CA THR A 77 7.53 -20.14 -10.93
C THR A 77 6.14 -19.73 -11.44
N ALA A 78 6.00 -18.48 -11.87
CA ALA A 78 4.74 -17.96 -12.39
C ALA A 78 4.26 -18.80 -13.58
N ALA A 79 3.10 -19.46 -13.42
CA ALA A 79 2.50 -20.29 -14.46
C ALA A 79 1.86 -19.44 -15.57
N ASP A 80 1.40 -18.24 -15.23
CA ASP A 80 0.83 -17.26 -16.15
C ASP A 80 1.07 -15.82 -15.64
N ALA A 81 0.56 -14.83 -16.39
CA ALA A 81 0.76 -13.42 -16.08
C ALA A 81 0.07 -12.94 -14.79
N ASP A 82 -0.87 -13.71 -14.23
CA ASP A 82 -1.61 -13.38 -13.01
C ASP A 82 -1.38 -14.41 -11.88
N ALA A 83 -0.23 -15.08 -11.93
CA ALA A 83 0.22 -15.97 -10.87
C ALA A 83 0.19 -15.25 -9.50
N PRO A 84 -0.03 -15.99 -8.39
CA PRO A 84 -0.17 -15.40 -7.06
C PRO A 84 1.17 -14.89 -6.52
N THR A 85 1.54 -13.67 -6.91
CA THR A 85 2.82 -13.03 -6.56
C THR A 85 2.74 -12.07 -5.39
N PHE A 86 1.57 -11.93 -4.75
CA PHE A 86 1.39 -11.10 -3.56
C PHE A 86 0.80 -11.91 -2.40
N CYS A 87 1.25 -11.60 -1.19
CA CYS A 87 0.56 -11.95 0.05
C CYS A 87 -0.22 -10.73 0.56
N ASP A 88 -1.52 -10.89 0.67
CA ASP A 88 -2.49 -9.84 1.01
C ASP A 88 -3.30 -10.22 2.26
N VAL A 89 -3.85 -9.22 2.94
CA VAL A 89 -4.78 -9.41 4.05
C VAL A 89 -6.11 -8.75 3.73
N ASP A 90 -7.08 -9.56 3.31
CA ASP A 90 -8.44 -9.11 3.05
C ASP A 90 -9.32 -9.22 4.30
N ILE A 91 -10.26 -8.29 4.43
CA ILE A 91 -11.16 -8.19 5.57
C ILE A 91 -12.19 -9.33 5.64
N ASN A 92 -12.56 -9.93 4.52
CA ASN A 92 -13.55 -11.01 4.46
C ASN A 92 -12.88 -12.40 4.42
N VAL A 93 -11.75 -12.50 3.69
CA VAL A 93 -11.06 -13.77 3.44
C VAL A 93 -9.96 -14.03 4.47
N GLY A 94 -9.33 -12.97 5.02
CA GLY A 94 -8.14 -13.08 5.84
C GLY A 94 -6.86 -13.02 5.02
N VAL A 95 -5.80 -13.67 5.50
CA VAL A 95 -4.53 -13.74 4.77
C VAL A 95 -4.68 -14.64 3.55
N ARG A 96 -4.38 -14.10 2.37
CA ARG A 96 -4.53 -14.77 1.08
C ARG A 96 -3.36 -14.44 0.16
N VAL A 97 -3.22 -15.21 -0.91
CA VAL A 97 -2.28 -14.92 -2.00
C VAL A 97 -3.05 -14.52 -3.25
N VAL A 98 -2.56 -13.50 -3.97
CA VAL A 98 -3.25 -12.90 -5.12
C VAL A 98 -2.28 -12.51 -6.21
N GLY A 99 -2.77 -12.47 -7.45
CA GLY A 99 -2.05 -11.92 -8.59
C GLY A 99 -2.08 -10.39 -8.64
N LEU A 100 -1.33 -9.82 -9.58
CA LEU A 100 -1.28 -8.37 -9.77
C LEU A 100 -2.62 -7.79 -10.25
N SER A 101 -3.48 -8.60 -10.89
CA SER A 101 -4.78 -8.17 -11.40
C SER A 101 -5.71 -7.62 -10.31
N GLU A 102 -5.55 -8.09 -9.06
CA GLU A 102 -6.32 -7.61 -7.89
C GLU A 102 -6.13 -6.10 -7.68
N PHE A 103 -4.98 -5.54 -8.08
CA PHE A 103 -4.65 -4.12 -7.94
C PHE A 103 -4.79 -3.34 -9.26
N ALA A 104 -5.31 -3.97 -10.31
CA ALA A 104 -5.43 -3.34 -11.62
C ALA A 104 -6.35 -2.10 -11.58
N GLY A 105 -5.88 -1.02 -12.22
CA GLY A 105 -6.63 0.23 -12.30
C GLY A 105 -6.68 1.05 -11.00
N LEU A 106 -6.00 0.59 -9.93
CA LEU A 106 -5.85 1.35 -8.69
C LEU A 106 -4.56 2.17 -8.70
N HIS A 107 -4.56 3.28 -7.95
CA HIS A 107 -3.33 4.01 -7.70
C HIS A 107 -2.44 3.24 -6.70
N THR A 108 -1.17 3.05 -7.06
CA THR A 108 -0.22 2.25 -6.30
C THR A 108 1.13 2.94 -6.13
N ARG A 109 1.88 2.51 -5.11
CA ARG A 109 3.25 2.92 -4.84
C ARG A 109 4.04 1.75 -4.27
N ILE A 110 5.28 1.58 -4.74
CA ILE A 110 6.20 0.57 -4.21
C ILE A 110 7.02 1.21 -3.09
N CYS A 111 7.01 0.59 -1.91
CA CYS A 111 7.89 0.86 -0.79
C CYS A 111 8.88 -0.30 -0.68
N ARG A 112 10.16 -0.05 -0.98
CA ARG A 112 11.21 -1.06 -1.02
C ARG A 112 12.09 -0.98 0.23
N PRO A 113 12.17 -2.03 1.07
CA PRO A 113 13.09 -2.01 2.21
C PRO A 113 14.54 -1.91 1.72
N VAL A 114 15.37 -1.19 2.47
CA VAL A 114 16.78 -0.92 2.15
C VAL A 114 17.68 -1.71 3.10
N GLY A 115 18.71 -2.36 2.55
CA GLY A 115 19.73 -3.05 3.34
C GLY A 115 19.39 -4.48 3.74
N LEU A 116 18.21 -5.00 3.38
CA LEU A 116 17.89 -6.42 3.59
C LEU A 116 18.61 -7.33 2.59
N GLY A 117 19.21 -8.40 3.11
CA GLY A 117 19.73 -9.52 2.33
C GLY A 117 18.63 -10.46 1.85
N ALA A 118 18.99 -11.43 1.01
CA ALA A 118 18.05 -12.41 0.45
C ALA A 118 17.38 -13.24 1.56
N ASP A 119 18.15 -13.72 2.54
CA ASP A 119 17.63 -14.54 3.65
C ASP A 119 16.62 -13.77 4.53
N GLU A 120 16.84 -12.47 4.72
CA GLU A 120 15.95 -11.63 5.52
C GLU A 120 14.65 -11.30 4.76
N ILE A 121 14.76 -11.08 3.44
CA ILE A 121 13.59 -10.96 2.56
C ILE A 121 12.77 -12.25 2.60
N ASP A 122 13.42 -13.41 2.52
CA ASP A 122 12.77 -14.71 2.59
C ASP A 122 12.10 -14.92 3.95
N ALA A 123 12.74 -14.55 5.07
CA ALA A 123 12.13 -14.63 6.39
C ALA A 123 10.86 -13.77 6.53
N VAL A 124 10.84 -12.56 5.94
CA VAL A 124 9.64 -11.69 5.91
C VAL A 124 8.53 -12.31 5.07
N VAL A 125 8.88 -12.87 3.91
CA VAL A 125 7.94 -13.54 3.01
C VAL A 125 7.36 -14.79 3.66
N ASP A 126 8.20 -15.66 4.23
CA ASP A 126 7.81 -16.86 4.95
C ASP A 126 6.86 -16.53 6.10
N TYR A 127 7.16 -15.47 6.86
CA TYR A 127 6.29 -15.02 7.95
C TYR A 127 4.89 -14.66 7.43
N MET A 128 4.79 -13.94 6.32
CA MET A 128 3.49 -13.59 5.73
C MET A 128 2.76 -14.85 5.21
N VAL A 129 3.45 -15.67 4.44
CA VAL A 129 2.90 -16.84 3.74
C VAL A 129 2.47 -17.94 4.72
N SER A 130 3.20 -18.14 5.82
CA SER A 130 2.85 -19.12 6.86
C SER A 130 1.53 -18.82 7.57
N ARG A 131 0.96 -17.65 7.33
CA ARG A 131 -0.31 -17.19 7.93
C ARG A 131 -1.46 -17.20 6.95
N VAL A 132 -1.24 -17.59 5.69
CA VAL A 132 -2.30 -17.79 4.69
C VAL A 132 -3.39 -18.71 5.26
N GLY A 133 -4.65 -18.30 5.12
CA GLY A 133 -5.80 -18.99 5.72
C GLY A 133 -6.20 -18.48 7.11
N ASN A 134 -5.35 -17.70 7.79
CA ASN A 134 -5.74 -17.05 9.04
C ASN A 134 -6.82 -15.99 8.76
N SER A 135 -7.88 -16.04 9.56
CA SER A 135 -8.95 -15.04 9.55
C SER A 135 -8.77 -14.04 10.68
N TYR A 136 -9.30 -12.83 10.50
CA TYR A 136 -9.21 -11.78 11.50
C TYR A 136 -10.54 -11.49 12.17
N ASP A 137 -10.48 -11.10 13.45
CA ASP A 137 -11.67 -10.76 14.23
C ASP A 137 -12.32 -9.47 13.71
N LEU A 138 -13.57 -9.60 13.27
CA LEU A 138 -14.40 -8.54 12.73
C LEU A 138 -14.79 -7.49 13.79
N LYS A 139 -14.46 -7.68 15.07
CA LYS A 139 -14.69 -6.68 16.13
C LYS A 139 -14.12 -5.30 15.78
N ASN A 140 -12.91 -5.25 15.21
CA ASN A 140 -12.28 -3.99 14.80
C ASN A 140 -13.03 -3.26 13.67
N ILE A 141 -13.85 -3.99 12.91
CA ILE A 141 -14.63 -3.43 11.80
C ILE A 141 -15.78 -2.58 12.31
N PHE A 142 -16.40 -2.96 13.44
CA PHE A 142 -17.48 -2.18 14.05
C PHE A 142 -17.01 -0.80 14.51
N ASP A 143 -15.82 -0.73 15.12
CA ASP A 143 -15.20 0.54 15.52
C ASP A 143 -14.90 1.43 14.31
N LEU A 144 -14.41 0.85 13.22
CA LEU A 144 -14.17 1.60 11.98
C LEU A 144 -15.48 2.05 11.32
N ALA A 145 -16.52 1.22 11.34
CA ALA A 145 -17.82 1.52 10.77
C ALA A 145 -18.50 2.74 11.42
N ARG A 146 -18.20 3.03 12.70
CA ARG A 146 -18.68 4.24 13.38
C ARG A 146 -18.25 5.52 12.66
N TYR A 147 -17.06 5.54 12.07
CA TYR A 147 -16.54 6.69 11.30
C TYR A 147 -17.21 6.85 9.93
N LEU A 148 -17.96 5.84 9.46
CA LEU A 148 -18.66 5.88 8.18
C LEU A 148 -20.11 6.37 8.30
N ILE A 149 -20.68 6.35 9.51
CA ILE A 149 -22.07 6.79 9.80
C ILE A 149 -22.12 8.29 10.07
N ARG A 150 -21.13 8.80 10.82
CA ARG A 150 -20.84 10.23 10.99
C ARG A 150 -19.32 10.34 11.01
N THR A 151 -18.73 11.16 10.14
CA THR A 151 -17.34 11.60 10.29
C THR A 151 -17.35 12.83 11.20
N PRO A 152 -17.33 12.69 12.55
CA PRO A 152 -17.27 13.85 13.41
C PRO A 152 -16.01 14.65 13.03
N PRO A 153 -16.08 16.00 12.96
CA PRO A 153 -14.90 16.82 12.71
C PRO A 153 -13.95 16.69 13.90
N LEU A 154 -13.03 15.73 13.83
CA LEU A 154 -11.98 15.56 14.82
C LEU A 154 -10.75 16.40 14.44
N PRO A 155 -10.07 17.06 15.39
CA PRO A 155 -8.78 17.68 15.16
C PRO A 155 -7.76 16.67 14.62
N SER A 156 -6.86 17.08 13.73
CA SER A 156 -5.87 16.20 13.08
C SER A 156 -5.00 15.44 14.07
N SER A 157 -4.60 16.07 15.18
CA SER A 157 -3.82 15.47 16.27
C SER A 157 -4.55 14.34 16.99
N VAL A 158 -5.88 14.40 17.01
CA VAL A 158 -6.75 13.48 17.75
C VAL A 158 -7.16 12.30 16.88
N LYS A 159 -7.26 12.47 15.55
CA LYS A 159 -7.66 11.40 14.61
C LYS A 159 -6.78 10.14 14.72
N ARG A 160 -5.45 10.31 14.78
CA ARG A 160 -4.51 9.20 14.88
C ARG A 160 -4.64 8.47 16.23
N ARG A 161 -4.70 9.21 17.34
CA ARG A 161 -4.96 8.66 18.68
C ARG A 161 -6.31 7.97 18.82
N PHE A 162 -7.31 8.35 18.01
CA PHE A 162 -8.63 7.72 18.04
C PHE A 162 -8.68 6.36 17.33
N LEU A 163 -7.69 6.03 16.49
CA LEU A 163 -7.46 4.63 16.10
C LEU A 163 -7.01 3.78 17.30
N GLU A 164 -6.43 4.40 18.32
CA GLU A 164 -5.96 3.74 19.54
C GLU A 164 -7.06 3.62 20.61
N LEU A 165 -8.09 4.47 20.57
CA LEU A 165 -9.16 4.62 21.58
C LEU A 165 -10.47 3.89 21.23
N GLY A 166 -10.44 2.91 20.33
CA GLY A 166 -11.57 1.99 20.08
C GLY A 166 -11.48 0.77 21.00
N SER A 167 -12.53 0.53 21.80
CA SER A 167 -12.84 -0.71 22.57
C SER A 167 -11.75 -1.42 23.41
N GLY A 168 -10.57 -0.83 23.61
CA GLY A 168 -9.46 -1.46 24.35
C GLY A 168 -8.52 -2.30 23.47
N GLU A 169 -8.79 -2.39 22.17
CA GLU A 169 -7.81 -2.84 21.18
C GLU A 169 -7.87 -1.90 19.96
N PRO A 170 -6.75 -1.26 19.56
CA PRO A 170 -6.71 -0.29 18.47
C PRO A 170 -7.42 -0.79 17.22
N THR A 171 -8.22 0.05 16.57
CA THR A 171 -8.91 -0.25 15.30
C THR A 171 -7.86 -0.61 14.24
N LYS A 172 -7.64 -1.92 14.09
CA LYS A 172 -6.49 -2.51 13.38
C LYS A 172 -6.62 -2.28 11.88
N ALA A 173 -5.67 -1.59 11.26
CA ALA A 173 -5.42 -1.78 9.84
C ALA A 173 -4.74 -3.15 9.68
N ILE A 174 -5.55 -4.15 9.31
CA ILE A 174 -5.20 -5.56 9.41
C ILE A 174 -3.99 -5.88 8.50
N CYS A 175 -3.96 -5.30 7.29
CA CYS A 175 -2.88 -5.48 6.33
C CYS A 175 -1.54 -4.90 6.81
N SER A 176 -1.50 -3.67 7.32
CA SER A 176 -0.27 -3.06 7.84
C SER A 176 0.20 -3.69 9.15
N THR A 177 -0.74 -4.20 9.96
CA THR A 177 -0.41 -4.94 11.19
C THR A 177 0.42 -6.19 10.89
N LEU A 178 -0.04 -7.02 9.95
CA LEU A 178 0.66 -8.26 9.65
C LEU A 178 2.05 -8.00 9.05
N LEU A 179 2.14 -7.04 8.12
CA LEU A 179 3.42 -6.57 7.57
C LEU A 179 4.36 -6.09 8.69
N ALA A 180 3.87 -5.28 9.62
CA ALA A 180 4.68 -4.79 10.74
C ALA A 180 5.19 -5.91 11.64
N GLN A 181 4.39 -6.97 11.85
CA GLN A 181 4.86 -8.15 12.56
C GLN A 181 5.95 -8.91 11.79
N ALA A 182 5.82 -9.02 10.46
CA ALA A 182 6.80 -9.70 9.62
C ALA A 182 8.16 -8.98 9.65
N PHE A 183 8.18 -7.67 9.41
CA PHE A 183 9.41 -6.86 9.53
C PHE A 183 9.92 -6.82 10.97
N GLY A 184 9.03 -6.79 11.97
CA GLY A 184 9.39 -6.83 13.38
C GLY A 184 10.08 -8.14 13.80
N ALA A 185 9.74 -9.27 13.18
CA ALA A 185 10.36 -10.56 13.46
C ALA A 185 11.86 -10.59 13.12
N ILE A 186 12.27 -9.86 12.09
CA ILE A 186 13.68 -9.65 11.72
C ILE A 186 14.27 -8.36 12.32
N ARG A 187 13.54 -7.69 13.23
CA ARG A 187 13.89 -6.40 13.85
C ARG A 187 14.14 -5.27 12.84
N TYR A 188 13.52 -5.33 11.66
CA TYR A 188 13.63 -4.29 10.66
C TYR A 188 12.75 -3.08 11.03
N PRO A 189 13.30 -1.85 11.06
CA PRO A 189 12.56 -0.67 11.46
C PRO A 189 11.63 -0.19 10.35
N ILE A 190 10.34 0.02 10.68
CA ILE A 190 9.40 0.73 9.79
C ILE A 190 9.35 2.20 10.18
N LEU A 191 8.87 2.51 11.38
CA LEU A 191 8.88 3.87 11.91
C LEU A 191 9.10 3.79 13.44
N PRO A 192 10.32 3.47 13.89
CA PRO A 192 10.64 3.33 15.30
C PRO A 192 10.54 4.67 16.03
N GLU A 193 10.37 4.61 17.35
CA GLU A 193 10.60 5.76 18.22
C GLU A 193 12.10 5.85 18.51
N ILE A 194 12.67 7.04 18.32
CA ILE A 194 14.08 7.31 18.60
C ILE A 194 14.15 7.73 20.07
N GLY A 195 14.75 6.88 20.90
CA GLY A 195 15.09 7.22 22.29
C GLY A 195 16.58 7.56 22.39
N SER A 196 16.91 8.62 23.13
CA SER A 196 18.28 8.93 23.53
C SER A 196 18.49 8.50 24.98
N VAL A 197 19.53 7.71 25.23
CA VAL A 197 20.01 7.41 26.59
C VAL A 197 21.33 8.15 26.77
N PRO A 198 21.51 8.93 27.85
CA PRO A 198 22.80 9.52 28.16
C PRO A 198 23.75 8.41 28.61
N VAL A 199 24.62 7.93 27.72
CA VAL A 199 25.72 7.03 28.07
C VAL A 199 26.97 7.89 28.26
N SER A 200 27.65 7.77 29.41
CA SER A 200 28.61 8.79 29.85
C SER A 200 29.89 8.91 29.03
N ASP A 201 30.27 7.99 28.14
CA ASP A 201 31.63 8.02 27.57
C ASP A 201 31.83 7.51 26.14
N ALA A 202 30.77 7.34 25.33
CA ALA A 202 30.96 7.11 23.89
C ALA A 202 29.67 7.39 23.13
N GLN A 203 29.76 8.29 22.13
CA GLN A 203 28.83 8.52 21.00
C GLN A 203 27.35 8.27 21.28
N ASP A 204 26.54 9.33 21.26
CA ASP A 204 25.07 9.29 21.29
C ASP A 204 24.51 8.21 20.34
N ALA A 205 24.30 7.00 20.86
CA ALA A 205 23.76 5.90 20.09
C ALA A 205 22.23 6.03 20.12
N GLU A 206 21.63 6.34 18.97
CA GLU A 206 20.17 6.33 18.83
C GLU A 206 19.64 4.91 19.06
N ILE A 207 18.86 4.70 20.13
CA ILE A 207 18.20 3.41 20.37
C ILE A 207 16.82 3.44 19.72
N LEU A 208 16.66 2.63 18.67
CA LEU A 208 15.41 2.48 17.96
C LEU A 208 14.48 1.51 18.69
N HIS A 209 13.30 1.98 19.08
CA HIS A 209 12.25 1.14 19.64
C HIS A 209 11.15 0.93 18.61
N ASN A 210 10.90 -0.33 18.24
CA ASN A 210 9.78 -0.67 17.39
C ASN A 210 8.47 -0.39 18.12
N ARG A 211 7.55 0.30 17.45
CA ARG A 211 6.22 0.53 17.98
C ARG A 211 5.45 -0.79 18.03
N HIS A 212 4.44 -0.86 18.87
CA HIS A 212 3.52 -1.99 18.82
C HIS A 212 2.89 -2.09 17.42
N TYR A 213 2.93 -3.28 16.83
CA TYR A 213 2.59 -3.52 15.42
C TYR A 213 1.19 -3.01 15.02
N SER A 214 0.27 -2.95 15.98
CA SER A 214 -1.11 -2.51 15.78
C SER A 214 -1.25 -1.01 15.49
N LEU A 215 -0.17 -0.23 15.66
CA LEU A 215 -0.15 1.22 15.45
C LEU A 215 0.29 1.59 14.03
N TYR A 216 0.79 0.62 13.24
CA TYR A 216 1.23 0.88 11.89
C TYR A 216 0.07 0.95 10.91
N LEU A 217 0.11 1.97 10.07
CA LEU A 217 -0.80 2.21 8.96
C LEU A 217 -0.06 2.08 7.63
N PRO A 218 -0.75 1.88 6.50
CA PRO A 218 -0.11 1.83 5.18
C PRO A 218 0.81 3.04 4.90
N ARG A 219 0.42 4.24 5.34
CA ARG A 219 1.21 5.47 5.23
C ARG A 219 2.59 5.36 5.91
N ASP A 220 2.73 4.59 6.98
CA ASP A 220 3.99 4.54 7.74
C ASP A 220 5.13 3.92 6.91
N PHE A 221 4.84 3.05 5.94
CA PHE A 221 5.82 2.54 4.97
C PHE A 221 6.24 3.61 3.94
N ASP A 222 5.36 4.55 3.61
CA ASP A 222 5.63 5.64 2.65
C ASP A 222 6.54 6.72 3.26
N VAL A 223 6.34 7.04 4.54
CA VAL A 223 7.10 8.08 5.25
C VAL A 223 8.34 7.54 5.98
N SER A 224 8.52 6.23 5.99
CA SER A 224 9.67 5.59 6.63
C SER A 224 10.98 6.00 5.96
N PRO A 225 12.02 6.38 6.72
CA PRO A 225 13.35 6.62 6.15
C PRO A 225 14.05 5.32 5.74
N TYR A 226 13.51 4.16 6.13
CA TYR A 226 14.08 2.84 5.85
C TYR A 226 13.48 2.21 4.59
N PHE A 227 12.54 2.87 3.91
CA PHE A 227 11.96 2.37 2.66
C PHE A 227 12.19 3.36 1.53
N ASN A 228 12.69 2.86 0.40
CA ASN A 228 12.73 3.63 -0.83
C ASN A 228 11.34 3.67 -1.47
N VAL A 229 10.88 4.88 -1.81
CA VAL A 229 9.68 5.07 -2.62
C VAL A 229 10.05 4.91 -4.10
N VAL A 230 9.72 3.75 -4.66
CA VAL A 230 10.03 3.42 -6.06
C VAL A 230 8.86 3.78 -6.96
N LYS A 231 9.10 4.67 -7.92
CA LYS A 231 8.12 5.09 -8.93
C LYS A 231 8.45 4.37 -10.26
N PRO A 232 7.62 3.42 -10.74
CA PRO A 232 7.92 2.63 -11.93
C PRO A 232 8.33 3.45 -13.17
N ARG A 233 7.62 4.56 -13.44
CA ARG A 233 7.96 5.48 -14.53
C ARG A 233 9.39 6.02 -14.48
N LEU A 234 9.91 6.29 -13.28
CA LEU A 234 11.27 6.81 -13.12
C LEU A 234 12.35 5.74 -13.27
N GLN A 235 11.98 4.46 -13.10
CA GLN A 235 12.93 3.34 -13.22
C GLN A 235 13.25 2.98 -14.67
N SER A 236 12.46 3.47 -15.64
CA SER A 236 12.58 3.15 -17.06
C SER A 236 13.19 4.28 -17.89
N GLY A 237 14.18 4.99 -17.32
CA GLY A 237 14.92 6.03 -18.06
C GLY A 237 14.12 7.29 -18.34
N PHE A 238 13.28 7.73 -17.39
CA PHE A 238 12.49 8.95 -17.52
C PHE A 238 13.38 10.17 -17.82
N ASP A 239 13.07 10.85 -18.92
CA ASP A 239 13.68 12.10 -19.34
C ASP A 239 12.56 13.12 -19.61
N PHE A 240 12.48 14.14 -18.75
CA PHE A 240 11.39 15.11 -18.83
C PHE A 240 11.48 16.01 -20.08
N HIS A 241 12.65 16.10 -20.71
CA HIS A 241 12.84 16.86 -21.95
C HIS A 241 12.24 16.14 -23.18
N ARG A 242 11.90 14.85 -23.06
CA ARG A 242 11.27 14.05 -24.13
C ARG A 242 9.75 14.00 -24.02
N LEU A 243 9.16 14.77 -23.10
CA LEU A 243 7.71 14.80 -22.94
C LEU A 243 7.07 15.62 -24.05
N VAL A 244 6.04 15.05 -24.67
CA VAL A 244 5.22 15.75 -25.66
C VAL A 244 3.98 16.29 -24.95
N TRP A 245 3.85 17.62 -24.93
CA TRP A 245 2.66 18.28 -24.41
C TRP A 245 1.62 18.40 -25.52
N HIS A 246 0.34 18.37 -25.15
CA HIS A 246 -0.76 18.40 -26.13
C HIS A 246 -0.69 19.60 -27.08
N GLY A 247 -0.22 20.77 -26.62
CA GLY A 247 -0.08 21.96 -27.46
C GLY A 247 1.08 21.90 -28.45
N ASP A 248 2.14 21.13 -28.16
CA ASP A 248 3.31 21.01 -29.04
C ASP A 248 3.05 19.98 -30.15
N ALA A 249 2.29 18.92 -29.85
CA ALA A 249 1.90 17.89 -30.82
C ALA A 249 1.02 18.43 -31.95
N ASP A 250 0.10 19.35 -31.62
CA ASP A 250 -0.79 19.98 -32.60
C ASP A 250 -0.02 20.98 -33.49
N ALA A 251 0.96 21.69 -32.93
CA ALA A 251 1.81 22.63 -33.66
C ALA A 251 2.76 21.94 -34.67
N ASP A 252 3.34 20.80 -34.30
CA ASP A 252 4.18 20.00 -35.20
C ASP A 252 3.36 19.33 -36.31
N ALA A 253 2.13 18.92 -36.02
CA ALA A 253 1.21 18.36 -37.03
C ALA A 253 0.79 19.43 -38.05
N ASP A 254 0.45 20.64 -37.60
CA ASP A 254 0.11 21.76 -38.49
C ASP A 254 1.32 22.24 -39.31
N ALA A 255 2.53 22.19 -38.74
CA ALA A 255 3.76 22.51 -39.45
C ALA A 255 4.10 21.49 -40.56
N ASP A 256 3.93 20.19 -40.30
CA ASP A 256 4.14 19.13 -41.30
C ASP A 256 3.09 19.20 -42.43
N VAL A 257 1.82 19.50 -42.10
CA VAL A 257 0.76 19.73 -43.10
C VAL A 257 1.08 20.97 -43.97
N ALA A 258 1.50 22.08 -43.36
CA ALA A 258 1.87 23.29 -44.09
C ALA A 258 3.13 23.11 -44.96
N GLN A 259 4.08 22.26 -44.53
CA GLN A 259 5.27 21.94 -45.32
C GLN A 259 4.93 21.05 -46.52
N ARG A 260 4.07 20.05 -46.36
CA ARG A 260 3.60 19.20 -47.47
C ARG A 260 2.80 19.97 -48.51
N GLN A 261 1.96 20.93 -48.09
CA GLN A 261 1.20 21.78 -48.99
C GLN A 261 2.08 22.74 -49.79
N ARG A 262 3.16 23.28 -49.18
CA ARG A 262 4.13 24.12 -49.89
C ARG A 262 4.94 23.36 -50.94
N VAL A 263 5.34 22.13 -50.64
CA VAL A 263 6.06 21.27 -51.62
C VAL A 263 5.15 20.90 -52.80
N ALA A 264 3.85 20.70 -52.57
CA ALA A 264 2.88 20.39 -53.62
C ALA A 264 2.48 21.58 -54.51
N GLN A 265 2.73 22.83 -54.08
CA GLN A 265 2.46 24.05 -54.88
C GLN A 265 3.65 24.47 -55.77
N VAL A 266 4.83 23.90 -55.56
CA VAL A 266 6.07 24.23 -56.29
C VAL A 266 6.44 23.15 -57.32
N ALA A 267 5.68 22.04 -57.36
CA ALA A 267 5.76 20.98 -58.38
C ALA A 267 4.68 21.17 -59.44
#